data_AF-Q5UEK9-F1
#
_entry.id   AF-Q5UEK9-F1
#
_cell.length_a   1.000
_cell.length_b   1.000
_cell.length_c   1.000
_cell.angle_alpha   90.00
_cell.angle_beta   90.00
_cell.angle_gamma   90.00
#
_symmetry.space_group_name_H-M   'P 1'
#
loop_
_entity.id
_entity.type
_entity.pdbx_description
1 polymer ?
#
loop_
_entity_poly.entity_id
_entity_poly.type
_entity_poly.pdbx_seq_one_letter_code
_entity_poly.pdbx_strand_id
1 'polypeptide(L)'
;DQGFEVDDSSLTQAVSTLRKMLKDSTKSPEFVKTVPKRGYQFIATVERSAPLSSSDQSMMTEIAENDVEPILTFAHTTTTEDIASETIELTPITKIQETKVEVEPTITPVLASTNNNKWLTFSLLLAAFIMPILVLTFTNPAESEFRTLAEVDGVKVQSPINHLDLSSWLPAIEKCVLHYNTNHTGMLKPPEVIATGGQT
;
A
#
# COMPACT_ATOMS: atom_id res chain seq x y z
N ASP A 1 12.74 10.21 17.17
CA ASP A 1 12.93 10.46 15.73
C ASP A 1 12.74 9.20 14.91
N GLN A 2 11.51 8.90 14.51
CA GLN A 2 11.24 7.79 13.60
C GLN A 2 10.85 8.40 12.25
N GLY A 3 11.86 8.71 11.44
CA GLY A 3 11.65 9.11 10.04
C GLY A 3 11.16 7.89 9.25
N PHE A 4 10.17 8.10 8.39
CA PHE A 4 9.74 7.08 7.43
C PHE A 4 10.75 7.06 6.28
N GLU A 5 11.79 6.24 6.41
CA GLU A 5 12.75 6.00 5.34
C GLU A 5 12.10 5.08 4.30
N VAL A 6 12.03 5.55 3.06
CA VAL A 6 11.59 4.75 1.93
C VAL A 6 12.83 4.09 1.33
N ASP A 7 12.87 2.77 1.39
CA ASP A 7 13.94 1.98 0.80
C ASP A 7 13.85 1.93 -0.75
N ASP A 8 14.98 1.71 -1.42
CA ASP A 8 15.02 1.62 -2.88
C ASP A 8 14.14 0.50 -3.46
N SER A 9 13.87 -0.55 -2.66
CA SER A 9 13.05 -1.67 -3.09
C SER A 9 11.57 -1.29 -3.17
N SER A 10 11.06 -0.55 -2.17
CA SER A 10 9.69 -0.04 -2.17
C SER A 10 9.47 1.02 -3.25
N LEU A 11 10.46 1.88 -3.53
CA LEU A 11 10.40 2.82 -4.67
C LEU A 11 10.30 2.09 -6.00
N THR A 12 11.16 1.09 -6.23
CA THR A 12 11.16 0.30 -7.46
C THR A 12 9.82 -0.44 -7.65
N GLN A 13 9.26 -1.00 -6.58
CA GLN A 13 7.97 -1.66 -6.58
C GLN A 13 6.82 -0.70 -6.91
N ALA A 14 6.82 0.50 -6.32
CA ALA A 14 5.82 1.52 -6.60
C ALA A 14 5.82 1.91 -8.08
N VAL A 15 7.00 2.16 -8.66
CA VAL A 15 7.12 2.50 -10.09
C VAL A 15 6.71 1.33 -11.00
N SER A 16 7.08 0.10 -10.65
CA SER A 16 6.66 -1.10 -11.39
C SER A 16 5.13 -1.26 -11.39
N THR A 17 4.50 -1.02 -10.24
CA THR A 17 3.04 -1.08 -10.09
C THR A 17 2.36 0.01 -10.90
N LEU A 18 2.85 1.24 -10.84
CA LEU A 18 2.35 2.37 -11.62
C LEU A 18 2.39 2.09 -13.13
N ARG A 19 3.53 1.61 -13.64
CA ARG A 19 3.66 1.25 -15.07
C ARG A 19 2.67 0.16 -15.48
N LYS A 20 2.45 -0.87 -14.64
CA LYS A 20 1.46 -1.91 -14.93
C LYS A 20 0.03 -1.35 -15.03
N MET A 21 -0.35 -0.47 -14.11
CA MET A 21 -1.69 0.13 -14.10
C MET A 21 -1.93 1.03 -15.31
N LEU A 22 -0.92 1.81 -15.70
CA LEU A 22 -0.96 2.67 -16.88
C LEU A 22 -0.67 1.94 -18.19
N LYS A 23 -0.33 0.64 -18.13
CA LYS A 23 0.15 -0.17 -19.28
C LYS A 23 1.36 0.46 -19.98
N ASP A 24 2.20 1.15 -19.22
CA ASP A 24 3.39 1.83 -19.69
C ASP A 24 4.55 0.85 -19.94
N SER A 25 5.21 1.00 -21.07
CA SER A 25 6.32 0.14 -21.50
C SER A 25 7.66 0.68 -21.04
N THR A 26 8.53 -0.19 -20.52
CA THR A 26 9.91 0.22 -20.15
C THR A 26 10.80 0.50 -21.35
N LYS A 27 10.47 -0.05 -22.52
CA LYS A 27 11.23 0.13 -23.77
C LYS A 27 10.81 1.39 -24.52
N SER A 28 9.55 1.79 -24.36
CA SER A 28 8.93 2.93 -25.04
C SER A 28 8.06 3.67 -24.02
N PRO A 29 8.66 4.38 -23.06
CA PRO A 29 7.93 4.99 -21.94
C PRO A 29 7.08 6.16 -22.43
N GLU A 30 5.81 6.16 -22.04
CA GLU A 30 4.85 7.25 -22.28
C GLU A 30 4.62 8.07 -21.02
N PHE A 31 4.69 7.44 -19.83
CA PHE A 31 4.42 8.10 -18.56
C PHE A 31 5.65 8.24 -17.66
N VAL A 32 6.43 7.17 -17.48
CA VAL A 32 7.59 7.18 -16.56
C VAL A 32 8.86 6.66 -17.25
N LYS A 33 9.85 7.55 -17.41
CA LYS A 33 11.16 7.24 -17.98
C LYS A 33 12.19 6.90 -16.89
N THR A 34 12.96 5.84 -17.08
CA THR A 34 14.14 5.56 -16.25
C THR A 34 15.37 6.26 -16.82
N VAL A 35 16.11 7.01 -16.00
CA VAL A 35 17.35 7.68 -16.36
C VAL A 35 18.52 7.06 -15.58
N PRO A 36 19.52 6.47 -16.25
CA PRO A 36 20.65 5.83 -15.59
C PRO A 36 21.34 6.75 -14.58
N LYS A 37 21.61 6.23 -13.38
CA LYS A 37 22.26 6.95 -12.26
C LYS A 37 21.51 8.20 -11.76
N ARG A 38 20.29 8.45 -12.25
CA ARG A 38 19.45 9.59 -11.84
C ARG A 38 18.10 9.13 -11.27
N GLY A 39 17.59 7.98 -11.68
CA GLY A 39 16.35 7.41 -11.15
C GLY A 39 15.19 7.48 -12.14
N TYR A 40 14.00 7.83 -11.67
CA TYR A 40 12.77 7.86 -12.47
C TYR A 40 12.32 9.29 -12.74
N GLN A 41 11.77 9.54 -13.93
CA GLN A 41 11.26 10.83 -14.37
C GLN A 41 9.84 10.66 -14.92
N PHE A 42 8.91 11.48 -14.45
CA PHE A 42 7.58 11.58 -15.05
C PHE A 42 7.64 12.45 -16.31
N ILE A 43 7.13 11.94 -17.42
CA ILE A 43 7.25 12.57 -18.75
C ILE A 43 5.91 12.91 -19.41
N ALA A 44 4.79 12.47 -18.84
CA ALA A 44 3.47 12.80 -19.36
C ALA A 44 3.01 14.21 -18.94
N THR A 45 2.15 14.82 -19.76
CA THR A 45 1.50 16.09 -19.41
C THR A 45 0.52 15.87 -18.27
N VAL A 46 0.60 16.70 -17.23
CA VAL A 46 -0.33 16.69 -16.11
C VAL A 46 -1.32 17.83 -16.23
N GLU A 47 -2.60 17.51 -16.15
CA GLU A 47 -3.66 18.49 -15.92
C GLU A 47 -4.08 18.40 -14.45
N ARG A 48 -4.30 19.54 -13.80
CA ARG A 48 -4.88 19.55 -12.46
C ARG A 48 -6.37 19.22 -12.59
N SER A 49 -6.76 18.00 -12.25
CA SER A 49 -8.17 17.74 -12.02
C SER A 49 -8.65 18.63 -10.87
N ALA A 50 -9.78 19.31 -11.09
CA ALA A 50 -10.55 19.85 -9.98
C ALA A 50 -10.80 18.70 -8.97
N PRO A 51 -10.75 18.95 -7.66
CA PRO A 51 -10.93 17.90 -6.66
C PRO A 51 -12.21 17.14 -6.98
N LEU A 52 -12.03 15.88 -7.38
CA LEU A 52 -13.09 14.99 -7.78
C LEU A 52 -13.87 14.64 -6.52
N SER A 53 -14.86 15.47 -6.15
CA SER A 53 -15.95 15.03 -5.29
C SER A 53 -16.58 13.84 -5.99
N SER A 54 -16.32 12.64 -5.48
CA SER A 54 -16.81 11.39 -6.06
C SER A 54 -18.34 11.39 -6.12
N SER A 55 -18.89 11.67 -7.30
CA SER A 55 -20.25 11.32 -7.63
C SER A 55 -20.33 11.13 -9.15
N ASP A 56 -20.48 9.88 -9.56
CA ASP A 56 -20.88 9.50 -10.92
C ASP A 56 -22.16 10.26 -11.29
N GLN A 57 -22.11 11.07 -12.34
CA GLN A 57 -23.21 11.18 -13.31
C GLN A 57 -22.76 11.87 -14.60
N SER A 58 -23.06 11.17 -15.69
CA SER A 58 -22.95 11.57 -17.08
C SER A 58 -23.82 12.79 -17.42
N MET A 59 -23.30 13.71 -18.24
CA MET A 59 -23.86 14.15 -19.54
C MET A 59 -23.47 15.61 -19.88
N MET A 60 -22.73 15.74 -21.00
CA MET A 60 -23.07 16.59 -22.16
C MET A 60 -23.03 18.14 -22.03
N THR A 61 -21.92 18.72 -22.53
CA THR A 61 -21.86 19.89 -23.49
C THR A 61 -22.09 21.29 -22.84
N GLU A 62 -21.40 22.41 -23.14
CA GLU A 62 -20.76 22.96 -24.34
C GLU A 62 -19.49 23.78 -24.05
N ILE A 63 -18.74 23.93 -25.14
CA ILE A 63 -17.52 24.67 -25.44
C ILE A 63 -17.65 26.17 -25.15
N ALA A 64 -16.60 26.77 -24.60
CA ALA A 64 -16.25 28.17 -24.88
C ALA A 64 -14.73 28.33 -24.92
N GLU A 65 -14.25 28.61 -26.13
CA GLU A 65 -12.88 28.94 -26.52
C GLU A 65 -12.33 30.13 -25.74
N ASN A 66 -11.04 30.09 -25.40
CA ASN A 66 -10.15 31.26 -25.44
C ASN A 66 -8.68 30.78 -25.38
N ASP A 67 -8.16 30.50 -26.56
CA ASP A 67 -6.89 31.00 -27.12
C ASP A 67 -5.99 31.79 -26.15
N VAL A 68 -4.80 31.28 -25.79
CA VAL A 68 -3.48 31.89 -26.13
C VAL A 68 -2.34 30.87 -25.90
N GLU A 69 -1.53 30.63 -26.93
CA GLU A 69 -0.19 30.03 -26.83
C GLU A 69 0.81 30.96 -26.08
N PRO A 70 2.00 30.49 -25.65
CA PRO A 70 3.13 30.54 -26.60
C PRO A 70 4.14 29.39 -26.53
N ILE A 71 4.68 29.18 -27.72
CA ILE A 71 5.78 28.36 -28.23
C ILE A 71 7.16 28.70 -27.59
N LEU A 72 8.02 27.69 -27.39
CA LEU A 72 9.47 27.67 -27.76
C LEU A 72 10.06 26.26 -27.47
N THR A 73 10.05 25.33 -28.43
CA THR A 73 11.14 25.03 -29.40
C THR A 73 12.57 25.10 -28.87
N PHE A 74 13.26 23.95 -28.75
CA PHE A 74 14.64 23.64 -29.20
C PHE A 74 14.83 22.09 -29.06
N ALA A 75 14.76 21.28 -30.11
CA ALA A 75 15.76 20.95 -31.14
C ALA A 75 16.95 20.06 -30.67
N HIS A 76 16.97 18.81 -31.22
CA HIS A 76 18.06 17.85 -31.51
C HIS A 76 19.08 17.42 -30.42
N THR A 77 19.36 16.13 -30.22
CA THR A 77 20.15 15.23 -31.09
C THR A 77 20.03 13.78 -30.55
N THR A 78 19.54 12.80 -31.31
CA THR A 78 20.25 11.80 -32.16
C THR A 78 21.16 10.79 -31.42
N THR A 79 20.97 9.52 -31.83
CA THR A 79 21.97 8.41 -31.86
C THR A 79 21.88 7.41 -30.69
N THR A 80 21.19 6.26 -30.87
CA THR A 80 21.72 4.88 -31.13
C THR A 80 22.60 4.34 -29.98
N GLU A 81 22.55 3.09 -29.51
CA GLU A 81 22.25 1.78 -30.11
C GLU A 81 22.24 0.71 -28.97
N ASP A 82 21.70 -0.48 -29.28
CA ASP A 82 21.92 -1.82 -28.68
C ASP A 82 21.46 -2.15 -27.25
N ILE A 83 20.55 -3.11 -26.98
CA ILE A 83 20.37 -4.54 -27.38
C ILE A 83 21.24 -5.52 -26.56
N ALA A 84 20.59 -6.65 -26.22
CA ALA A 84 21.02 -7.88 -25.52
C ALA A 84 20.82 -7.83 -23.99
N SER A 85 19.84 -8.50 -23.36
CA SER A 85 19.33 -9.88 -23.47
C SER A 85 20.33 -10.93 -22.99
N GLU A 86 20.13 -11.47 -21.79
CA GLU A 86 20.40 -12.89 -21.55
C GLU A 86 19.51 -13.44 -20.44
N THR A 87 18.79 -14.50 -20.80
CA THR A 87 17.93 -15.36 -19.98
C THR A 87 18.46 -16.76 -20.18
N ILE A 88 18.75 -17.48 -19.10
CA ILE A 88 18.99 -18.94 -19.08
C ILE A 88 18.42 -19.40 -17.73
N GLU A 89 17.22 -19.98 -17.61
CA GLU A 89 16.76 -21.34 -17.94
C GLU A 89 17.44 -22.51 -17.21
N LEU A 90 16.58 -23.26 -16.49
CA LEU A 90 16.56 -24.72 -16.25
C LEU A 90 17.51 -25.35 -15.19
N THR A 91 16.86 -25.78 -14.11
CA THR A 91 16.77 -27.14 -13.50
C THR A 91 17.45 -28.33 -14.25
N PRO A 92 17.41 -29.61 -13.78
CA PRO A 92 17.22 -30.23 -12.45
C PRO A 92 18.23 -31.41 -12.15
N ILE A 93 17.85 -32.26 -11.18
CA ILE A 93 18.03 -33.74 -11.05
C ILE A 93 19.16 -34.31 -10.14
N THR A 94 18.70 -35.13 -9.18
CA THR A 94 19.09 -36.55 -8.95
C THR A 94 19.62 -36.92 -7.56
N LYS A 95 18.68 -37.32 -6.68
CA LYS A 95 18.63 -38.55 -5.88
C LYS A 95 19.85 -39.50 -5.90
N ILE A 96 20.46 -39.76 -4.75
CA ILE A 96 21.05 -41.08 -4.41
C ILE A 96 20.81 -41.37 -2.91
N GLN A 97 20.12 -42.49 -2.64
CA GLN A 97 20.14 -43.25 -1.39
C GLN A 97 21.20 -44.36 -1.55
N GLU A 98 21.92 -44.74 -0.50
CA GLU A 98 22.07 -46.15 -0.07
C GLU A 98 22.92 -46.28 1.21
N THR A 99 22.66 -47.36 1.98
CA THR A 99 23.48 -48.07 2.99
C THR A 99 22.68 -48.21 4.30
N LYS A 100 22.00 -49.31 4.62
CA LYS A 100 22.37 -50.75 4.81
C LYS A 100 22.37 -51.08 6.32
N VAL A 101 22.05 -52.35 6.61
CA VAL A 101 22.08 -53.11 7.89
C VAL A 101 20.68 -53.22 8.51
N GLU A 102 19.87 -54.27 8.24
CA GLU A 102 19.96 -55.72 8.56
C GLU A 102 19.84 -56.01 10.06
N VAL A 103 18.67 -56.54 10.49
CA VAL A 103 18.44 -57.81 11.22
C VAL A 103 16.90 -57.99 11.44
N GLU A 104 16.38 -59.17 11.10
CA GLU A 104 14.99 -59.69 11.25
C GLU A 104 15.01 -60.90 12.24
N PRO A 105 13.91 -61.52 12.75
CA PRO A 105 12.55 -61.09 13.14
C PRO A 105 12.25 -61.41 14.63
N THR A 106 11.18 -60.87 15.21
CA THR A 106 10.25 -61.63 16.11
C THR A 106 8.98 -60.81 16.30
N ILE A 107 7.87 -61.49 16.06
CA ILE A 107 6.51 -60.96 15.99
C ILE A 107 5.92 -61.02 17.40
N THR A 108 5.66 -59.87 18.00
CA THR A 108 4.65 -59.73 19.06
C THR A 108 3.87 -58.45 18.78
N PRO A 109 2.56 -58.54 18.48
CA PRO A 109 1.73 -57.37 18.36
C PRO A 109 1.59 -56.78 19.77
N VAL A 110 2.29 -55.67 20.05
CA VAL A 110 1.92 -54.82 21.18
C VAL A 110 0.58 -54.23 20.78
N LEU A 111 -0.49 -54.85 21.26
CA LEU A 111 -1.86 -54.37 21.13
C LEU A 111 -1.88 -52.96 21.71
N ALA A 112 -1.79 -51.96 20.83
CA ALA A 112 -2.04 -50.57 21.17
C ALA A 112 -3.46 -50.52 21.73
N SER A 113 -3.57 -50.38 23.04
CA SER A 113 -4.82 -50.14 23.74
C SER A 113 -5.38 -48.82 23.24
N THR A 114 -6.20 -48.90 22.20
CA THR A 114 -6.96 -47.78 21.69
C THR A 114 -8.09 -47.57 22.68
N ASN A 115 -7.82 -46.77 23.72
CA ASN A 115 -8.86 -46.20 24.54
C ASN A 115 -9.65 -45.24 23.65
N ASN A 116 -10.74 -45.76 23.10
CA ASN A 116 -11.70 -45.09 22.24
C ASN A 116 -12.57 -44.14 23.06
N ASN A 117 -11.93 -43.15 23.66
CA ASN A 117 -12.57 -42.04 24.34
C ASN A 117 -13.16 -41.08 23.31
N LYS A 118 -14.31 -41.46 22.74
CA LYS A 118 -15.12 -40.61 21.83
C LYS A 118 -15.37 -39.20 22.39
N TRP A 119 -15.35 -39.06 23.72
CA TRP A 119 -15.39 -37.76 24.40
C TRP A 119 -14.12 -36.94 24.13
N LEU A 120 -12.92 -37.54 24.26
CA LEU A 120 -11.66 -36.84 24.03
C LEU A 120 -11.52 -36.41 22.57
N THR A 121 -11.93 -37.26 21.62
CA THR A 121 -11.92 -36.87 20.20
C THR A 121 -12.94 -35.76 19.89
N PHE A 122 -14.13 -35.79 20.51
CA PHE A 122 -15.10 -34.70 20.40
C PHE A 122 -14.60 -33.39 21.05
N SER A 123 -13.96 -33.48 22.22
CA SER A 123 -13.33 -32.34 22.90
C SER A 123 -12.21 -31.73 22.05
N LEU A 124 -11.38 -32.56 21.42
CA LEU A 124 -10.32 -32.12 20.52
C LEU A 124 -10.88 -31.43 19.27
N LEU A 125 -11.94 -31.98 18.68
CA LEU A 125 -12.61 -31.39 17.52
C LEU A 125 -13.28 -30.06 17.89
N LEU A 126 -13.96 -30.00 19.04
CA LEU A 126 -14.56 -28.77 19.56
C LEU A 126 -13.48 -27.71 19.83
N ALA A 127 -12.37 -28.08 20.46
CA ALA A 127 -11.25 -27.16 20.69
C ALA A 127 -10.64 -26.67 19.37
N ALA A 128 -10.54 -27.52 18.34
CA ALA A 128 -10.04 -27.14 17.02
C ALA A 128 -10.93 -26.10 16.31
N PHE A 129 -12.25 -26.13 16.53
CA PHE A 129 -13.17 -25.11 16.03
C PHE A 129 -13.27 -23.89 16.95
N ILE A 130 -13.23 -24.07 18.26
CA ILE A 130 -13.31 -22.98 19.24
C ILE A 130 -12.04 -22.13 19.24
N MET A 131 -10.84 -22.72 19.09
CA MET A 131 -9.59 -21.97 19.17
C MET A 131 -9.49 -20.87 18.09
N PRO A 132 -9.82 -21.10 16.81
CA PRO A 132 -9.93 -20.03 15.82
C PRO A 132 -11.00 -18.98 16.14
N ILE A 133 -12.18 -19.40 16.61
CA ILE A 133 -13.25 -18.47 17.00
C ILE A 133 -12.79 -17.58 18.16
N LEU A 134 -12.11 -18.18 19.14
CA LEU A 134 -11.57 -17.51 20.32
C LEU A 134 -10.46 -16.54 19.91
N VAL A 135 -9.57 -16.92 19.00
CA VAL A 135 -8.61 -15.97 18.42
C VAL A 135 -9.34 -14.79 17.77
N LEU A 136 -10.35 -15.04 16.93
CA LEU A 136 -11.13 -13.99 16.27
C LEU A 136 -11.88 -13.07 17.25
N THR A 137 -12.33 -13.56 18.41
CA THR A 137 -13.02 -12.73 19.41
C THR A 137 -12.08 -12.06 20.41
N PHE A 138 -10.90 -12.61 20.67
CA PHE A 138 -9.97 -12.11 21.69
C PHE A 138 -8.84 -11.25 21.11
N THR A 139 -8.56 -11.33 19.81
CA THR A 139 -7.62 -10.39 19.17
C THR A 139 -8.35 -9.11 18.81
N ASN A 140 -8.50 -8.22 19.78
CA ASN A 140 -8.81 -6.81 19.46
C ASN A 140 -7.54 -6.16 18.89
N PRO A 141 -7.60 -5.50 17.73
CA PRO A 141 -6.48 -4.69 17.26
C PRO A 141 -6.22 -3.55 18.25
N ALA A 142 -4.96 -3.12 18.37
CA ALA A 142 -4.63 -1.95 19.18
C ALA A 142 -5.34 -0.71 18.61
N GLU A 143 -6.31 -0.16 19.36
CA GLU A 143 -6.96 1.09 18.99
C GLU A 143 -5.95 2.25 19.13
N SER A 144 -5.82 3.06 18.08
CA SER A 144 -4.99 4.26 18.13
C SER A 144 -5.70 5.32 18.95
N GLU A 145 -5.14 5.68 20.10
CA GLU A 145 -5.67 6.76 20.93
C GLU A 145 -5.29 8.13 20.34
N PHE A 146 -6.26 9.06 20.28
CA PHE A 146 -6.10 10.40 19.72
C PHE A 146 -6.32 11.47 20.80
N ARG A 147 -5.50 12.53 20.78
CA ARG A 147 -5.71 13.75 21.56
C ARG A 147 -6.33 14.84 20.69
N THR A 148 -7.32 15.56 21.21
CA THR A 148 -7.88 16.74 20.55
C THR A 148 -6.96 17.94 20.75
N LEU A 149 -6.58 18.59 19.65
CA LEU A 149 -5.70 19.76 19.64
C LEU A 149 -6.49 21.08 19.61
N ALA A 150 -7.53 21.15 18.78
CA ALA A 150 -8.38 22.32 18.60
C ALA A 150 -9.75 21.93 18.04
N GLU A 151 -10.73 22.83 18.14
CA GLU A 151 -12.03 22.71 17.50
C GLU A 151 -12.28 23.94 16.62
N VAL A 152 -12.41 23.72 15.31
CA VAL A 152 -12.52 24.79 14.32
C VAL A 152 -13.85 24.64 13.62
N ASP A 153 -14.76 25.58 13.86
CA ASP A 153 -16.10 25.57 13.24
C ASP A 153 -16.81 24.21 13.46
N GLY A 154 -16.74 23.66 14.68
CA GLY A 154 -17.36 22.37 15.02
C GLY A 154 -16.65 21.12 14.44
N VAL A 155 -15.48 21.28 13.83
CA VAL A 155 -14.63 20.18 13.37
C VAL A 155 -13.50 19.94 14.38
N LYS A 156 -13.39 18.72 14.90
CA LYS A 156 -12.35 18.35 15.86
C LYS A 156 -11.03 18.07 15.15
N VAL A 157 -10.00 18.85 15.46
CA VAL A 157 -8.63 18.60 15.02
C VAL A 157 -7.95 17.69 16.03
N GLN A 158 -7.53 16.50 15.61
CA GLN A 158 -6.97 15.47 16.47
C GLN A 158 -5.59 15.02 16.00
N SER A 159 -4.76 14.53 16.92
CA SER A 159 -3.48 13.88 16.60
C SER A 159 -3.28 12.63 17.45
N PRO A 160 -2.60 11.58 16.96
CA PRO A 160 -2.28 10.41 17.77
C PRO A 160 -1.53 10.80 19.05
N ILE A 161 -1.77 10.11 20.17
CA ILE A 161 -1.12 10.46 21.45
C ILE A 161 0.41 10.34 21.36
N ASN A 162 0.91 9.34 20.64
CA ASN A 162 2.35 9.12 20.46
C ASN A 162 3.00 10.02 19.39
N HIS A 163 2.26 11.01 18.86
CA HIS A 163 2.76 11.97 17.87
C HIS A 163 3.44 13.17 18.55
N LEU A 164 4.45 13.75 17.89
CA LEU A 164 5.10 14.98 18.34
C LEU A 164 4.11 16.14 18.50
N ASP A 165 4.51 17.17 19.24
CA ASP A 165 3.69 18.37 19.39
C ASP A 165 3.51 19.07 18.04
N LEU A 166 2.26 19.45 17.75
CA LEU A 166 1.83 20.12 16.51
C LEU A 166 1.47 21.58 16.76
N SER A 167 1.73 22.11 17.96
CA SER A 167 1.37 23.48 18.36
C SER A 167 1.84 24.55 17.37
N SER A 168 3.03 24.39 16.79
CA SER A 168 3.59 25.31 15.78
C SER A 168 2.80 25.31 14.46
N TRP A 169 2.17 24.19 14.12
CA TRP A 169 1.39 24.02 12.89
C TRP A 169 -0.09 24.35 13.07
N LEU A 170 -0.59 24.49 14.30
CA LEU A 170 -2.00 24.76 14.58
C LEU A 170 -2.56 25.94 13.77
N PRO A 171 -1.91 27.12 13.66
CA PRO A 171 -2.45 28.23 12.89
C PRO A 171 -2.64 27.89 11.40
N ALA A 172 -1.75 27.08 10.84
CA ALA A 172 -1.84 26.63 9.45
C ALA A 172 -2.96 25.59 9.28
N ILE A 173 -3.09 24.67 10.23
CA ILE A 173 -4.15 23.65 10.24
C ILE A 173 -5.52 24.33 10.37
N GLU A 174 -5.69 25.27 11.30
CA GLU A 174 -6.93 26.02 11.47
C GLU A 174 -7.34 26.75 10.20
N LYS A 175 -6.39 27.45 9.56
CA LYS A 175 -6.64 28.15 8.30
C LYS A 175 -7.04 27.18 7.18
N CYS A 176 -6.40 26.01 7.12
CA CYS A 176 -6.73 24.95 6.16
C CYS A 176 -8.15 24.42 6.38
N VAL A 177 -8.50 24.07 7.62
CA VAL A 177 -9.84 23.57 7.99
C VAL A 177 -10.90 24.62 7.69
N LEU A 178 -10.67 25.88 8.07
CA LEU A 178 -11.57 26.98 7.77
C LEU A 178 -11.81 27.09 6.25
N HIS A 179 -10.74 27.10 5.45
CA HIS A 179 -10.84 27.18 4.00
C HIS A 179 -11.58 25.97 3.40
N TYR A 180 -11.29 24.77 3.89
CA TYR A 180 -11.98 23.56 3.45
C TYR A 180 -13.48 23.64 3.72
N ASN A 181 -13.86 24.04 4.94
CA ASN A 181 -15.26 24.16 5.36
C ASN A 181 -16.03 25.21 4.54
N THR A 182 -15.37 26.26 4.02
CA THR A 182 -16.06 27.24 3.15
C THR A 182 -16.61 26.62 1.87
N ASN A 183 -15.97 25.57 1.35
CA ASN A 183 -16.38 24.90 0.12
C ASN A 183 -17.12 23.57 0.38
N HIS A 184 -17.13 23.08 1.62
CA HIS A 184 -17.69 21.78 1.99
C HIS A 184 -18.65 21.92 3.17
N THR A 185 -19.93 22.20 2.87
CA THR A 185 -21.00 22.39 3.87
C THR A 185 -21.92 21.18 3.98
N GLY A 186 -22.65 21.08 5.11
CA GLY A 186 -23.64 20.03 5.32
C GLY A 186 -22.98 18.65 5.42
N MET A 187 -23.41 17.69 4.59
CA MET A 187 -22.87 16.32 4.61
C MET A 187 -21.40 16.21 4.15
N LEU A 188 -20.87 17.22 3.47
CA LEU A 188 -19.48 17.24 3.02
C LEU A 188 -18.52 17.77 4.08
N LYS A 189 -19.05 18.37 5.15
CA LYS A 189 -18.24 18.90 6.25
C LYS A 189 -17.68 17.73 7.08
N PRO A 190 -16.36 17.65 7.29
CA PRO A 190 -15.79 16.55 8.03
C PRO A 190 -16.16 16.66 9.52
N PRO A 191 -16.49 15.56 10.20
CA PRO A 191 -16.72 15.58 11.65
C PRO A 191 -15.41 15.76 12.44
N GLU A 192 -14.30 15.27 11.89
CA GLU A 192 -12.97 15.32 12.50
C GLU A 192 -11.87 15.39 11.43
N VAL A 193 -10.72 15.94 11.82
CA VAL A 193 -9.51 16.04 11.00
C VAL A 193 -8.34 15.50 11.80
N ILE A 194 -7.62 14.54 11.24
CA ILE A 194 -6.43 13.95 11.87
C ILE A 194 -5.18 14.63 11.30
N ALA A 195 -4.42 15.29 12.16
CA ALA A 195 -3.16 15.93 11.83
C ALA A 195 -1.97 15.04 12.24
N THR A 196 -1.07 14.78 11.28
CA THR A 196 0.16 14.01 11.45
C THR A 196 1.31 14.67 10.67
N GLY A 197 2.57 14.35 11.01
CA GLY A 197 3.78 14.91 10.41
C GLY A 197 4.26 16.20 11.09
N GLY A 198 4.73 17.17 10.29
CA GLY A 198 5.10 18.50 10.80
C GLY A 198 6.46 18.60 11.51
N GLN A 199 7.33 17.60 11.38
CA GLN A 199 8.72 17.74 11.79
C GLN A 199 9.44 18.67 10.81
N THR A 200 9.99 19.77 11.32
CA THR A 200 10.93 20.67 10.63
C THR A 200 12.19 20.79 11.46
#